data_AF-X8CRS7-F1
#
_entry.id   AF-X8CRS7-F1
#
_cell.length_a   1.000
_cell.length_b   1.000
_cell.length_c   1.000
_cell.angle_alpha   90.00
_cell.angle_beta   90.00
_cell.angle_gamma   90.00
#
_symmetry.space_group_name_H-M   'P 1'
#
loop_
_entity.id
_entity.type
_entity.pdbx_description
1 polymer ?
#
loop_
_entity_poly.entity_id
_entity_poly.type
_entity_poly.pdbx_seq_one_letter_code
_entity_poly.pdbx_strand_id
1 'polypeptide(L)'
;MQHTSVVSLLRERAGLQPDDLAFRYTDYEQDWAGVTESLTWAQLYRRTLNVAHEVTRTASSGERAVILAPKASPTSWRSSARYRPG
;
A
#
# COMPACT_ATOMS: atom_id res chain seq x y z
N MET A 1 16.58 16.74 17.12
CA MET A 1 16.30 16.33 15.73
C MET A 1 15.01 15.52 15.74
N GLN A 2 13.93 16.00 15.10
CA GLN A 2 12.70 15.20 15.03
C GLN A 2 12.89 14.12 13.97
N HIS A 3 12.87 12.85 14.38
CA HIS A 3 12.90 11.73 13.44
C HIS A 3 11.51 11.61 12.81
N THR A 4 11.38 12.00 11.54
CA THR A 4 10.15 11.78 10.78
C THR A 4 9.96 10.28 10.57
N SER A 5 8.79 9.75 10.97
CA SER A 5 8.45 8.36 10.70
C SER A 5 8.02 8.17 9.24
N VAL A 6 8.27 6.99 8.68
CA VAL A 6 7.80 6.64 7.31
C VAL A 6 6.29 6.78 7.15
N VAL A 7 5.52 6.45 8.20
CA VAL A 7 4.05 6.56 8.18
C VAL A 7 3.61 8.01 8.23
N SER A 8 4.36 8.89 8.92
CA SER A 8 4.11 10.33 8.93
C SER A 8 4.29 10.93 7.53
N LEU A 9 5.36 10.57 6.83
CA LEU A 9 5.62 11.00 5.45
C LEU A 9 4.53 10.49 4.49
N LEU A 10 4.10 9.24 4.66
CA LEU A 10 3.02 8.64 3.87
C LEU A 10 1.71 9.44 4.00
N ARG A 11 1.33 9.80 5.23
CA ARG A 11 0.15 10.62 5.50
C ARG A 11 0.27 12.01 4.87
N GLU A 12 1.42 12.65 5.02
CA GLU A 12 1.70 13.97 4.46
C GLU A 12 1.55 13.97 2.93
N ARG A 13 2.18 13.00 2.24
CA ARG A 13 2.07 12.86 0.79
C ARG A 13 0.65 12.56 0.32
N ALA A 14 -0.08 11.71 1.03
CA ALA A 14 -1.48 11.44 0.72
C ALA A 14 -2.38 12.69 0.88
N GLY A 15 -2.01 13.64 1.74
CA GLY A 15 -2.73 14.90 1.89
C GLY A 15 -2.35 15.96 0.85
N LEU A 16 -1.05 16.08 0.53
CA LEU A 16 -0.54 17.11 -0.39
C LEU A 16 -0.67 16.72 -1.86
N GLN A 17 -0.51 15.43 -2.18
CA GLN A 17 -0.36 14.89 -3.53
C GLN A 17 -1.16 13.56 -3.67
N PRO A 18 -2.47 13.55 -3.38
CA PRO A 18 -3.25 12.31 -3.25
C PRO A 18 -3.26 11.43 -4.51
N ASP A 19 -3.29 12.05 -5.69
CA ASP A 19 -3.43 11.38 -6.99
C ASP A 19 -2.09 11.12 -7.68
N ASP A 20 -0.98 11.66 -7.15
CA ASP A 20 0.34 11.43 -7.71
C ASP A 20 0.78 9.99 -7.48
N LEU A 21 1.57 9.48 -8.43
CA LEU A 21 2.11 8.13 -8.40
C LEU A 21 3.07 7.95 -7.21
N ALA A 22 2.77 6.96 -6.36
CA ALA A 22 3.60 6.58 -5.22
C ALA A 22 4.42 5.32 -5.50
N PHE A 23 3.78 4.28 -6.05
CA PHE A 23 4.40 2.99 -6.31
C PHE A 23 3.98 2.43 -7.66
N ARG A 24 4.90 1.69 -8.27
CA ARG A 24 4.67 0.90 -9.48
C ARG A 24 5.19 -0.51 -9.27
N TYR A 25 4.38 -1.48 -9.66
CA TYR A 25 4.76 -2.89 -9.68
C TYR A 25 4.52 -3.42 -11.08
N THR A 26 5.48 -4.16 -11.62
CA THR A 26 5.37 -4.76 -12.94
C THR A 26 5.45 -6.27 -12.79
N ASP A 27 4.39 -6.96 -13.17
CA ASP A 27 4.28 -8.41 -13.17
C ASP A 27 4.80 -8.99 -14.49
N TYR A 28 5.88 -9.75 -14.41
CA TYR A 28 6.44 -10.48 -15.55
C TYR A 28 6.04 -11.96 -15.58
N GLU A 29 5.27 -12.44 -14.60
CA GLU A 29 4.79 -13.83 -14.55
C GLU A 29 3.65 -14.07 -15.55
N GLN A 30 2.83 -13.05 -15.82
CA GLN A 30 1.69 -13.13 -16.73
C GLN A 30 2.02 -12.76 -18.18
N ASP A 31 2.92 -11.79 -18.39
CA ASP A 31 3.31 -11.29 -19.70
C ASP A 31 4.80 -10.94 -19.70
N TRP A 32 5.52 -11.37 -20.73
CA TRP A 32 6.94 -11.04 -20.93
C TRP A 32 7.16 -9.54 -21.16
N ALA A 33 6.16 -8.84 -21.71
CA ALA A 33 6.16 -7.38 -21.83
C ALA A 33 5.94 -6.68 -20.48
N GLY A 34 5.47 -7.41 -19.46
CA GLY A 34 5.23 -6.92 -18.11
C GLY A 34 3.87 -6.21 -17.96
N VAL A 35 3.05 -6.66 -17.01
CA VAL A 35 1.80 -6.00 -16.65
C VAL A 35 2.06 -5.01 -15.51
N THR A 36 1.93 -3.71 -15.80
CA THR A 36 2.24 -2.66 -14.81
C THR A 36 1.00 -2.20 -14.05
N GLU A 37 1.06 -2.31 -12.73
CA GLU A 37 0.11 -1.73 -11.79
C GLU A 37 0.71 -0.52 -11.07
N SER A 38 -0.12 0.48 -10.83
CA SER A 38 0.28 1.75 -10.20
C SER A 38 -0.59 2.04 -8.99
N LEU A 39 -0.01 2.66 -7.97
CA LEU A 39 -0.68 3.12 -6.76
C LEU A 39 -0.39 4.59 -6.55
N THR A 40 -1.44 5.37 -6.30
CA THR A 40 -1.29 6.77 -5.87
C THR A 40 -0.99 6.86 -4.37
N TRP A 41 -0.55 8.04 -3.91
CA TRP A 41 -0.30 8.26 -2.48
C TRP A 41 -1.53 8.05 -1.60
N ALA A 42 -2.71 8.50 -2.03
CA ALA A 42 -3.95 8.27 -1.30
C ALA A 42 -4.31 6.78 -1.22
N GLN A 43 -4.13 6.03 -2.31
CA GLN A 43 -4.39 4.60 -2.35
C GLN A 43 -3.44 3.81 -1.46
N LEU A 44 -2.14 4.16 -1.47
CA LEU A 44 -1.14 3.52 -0.63
C LEU A 44 -1.42 3.78 0.85
N TYR A 45 -1.67 5.05 1.24
CA TYR A 45 -1.97 5.41 2.62
C TYR A 45 -3.20 4.69 3.15
N ARG A 46 -4.29 4.66 2.37
CA ARG A 46 -5.51 3.93 2.73
C ARG A 46 -5.26 2.43 2.96
N ARG A 47 -4.48 1.78 2.09
CA ARG A 47 -4.15 0.35 2.24
C ARG A 47 -3.29 0.09 3.47
N THR A 48 -2.31 0.95 3.76
CA THR A 48 -1.50 0.87 4.99
C THR A 48 -2.37 0.99 6.25
N LEU A 49 -3.33 1.92 6.27
CA LEU A 49 -4.27 2.04 7.39
C LEU A 49 -5.16 0.82 7.55
N ASN A 50 -5.65 0.23 6.45
CA ASN A 50 -6.45 -0.98 6.52
C ASN A 50 -5.66 -2.15 7.14
N VAL A 51 -4.40 -2.34 6.75
CA VAL A 51 -3.53 -3.37 7.36
C VAL A 51 -3.26 -3.06 8.83
N ALA A 52 -2.95 -1.81 9.17
CA ALA A 52 -2.72 -1.40 10.55
C ALA A 52 -3.96 -1.65 11.43
N HIS A 53 -5.16 -1.31 10.95
CA HIS A 53 -6.40 -1.57 11.65
C HIS A 53 -6.56 -3.06 11.97
N GLU A 54 -6.32 -3.93 10.99
CA GLU A 54 -6.38 -5.37 11.18
C GLU A 54 -5.37 -5.89 12.21
N VAL A 55 -4.11 -5.45 12.12
CA VAL A 55 -3.05 -5.85 13.06
C VAL A 55 -3.39 -5.43 14.49
N THR A 56 -3.93 -4.22 14.69
CA THR A 56 -4.30 -3.74 16.03
C THR A 56 -5.42 -4.54 16.69
N ARG A 57 -6.17 -5.36 15.94
CA ARG A 57 -7.19 -6.25 16.52
C ARG A 57 -6.61 -7.54 17.09
N THR A 58 -5.40 -7.92 16.68
CA THR A 58 -4.80 -9.22 17.01
C THR A 58 -3.46 -9.11 17.71
N ALA A 59 -2.86 -7.92 17.78
CA ALA A 59 -1.54 -7.69 18.36
C ALA A 59 -1.48 -6.39 19.17
N SER A 60 -0.61 -6.38 20.17
CA SER A 60 -0.29 -5.21 20.99
C SER A 60 0.93 -4.45 20.46
N SER A 61 1.06 -3.19 20.87
CA SER A 61 2.22 -2.38 20.52
C SER A 61 3.52 -3.04 21.01
N GLY A 62 4.53 -3.12 20.13
CA GLY A 62 5.82 -3.76 20.41
C GLY A 62 5.89 -5.24 20.00
N GLU A 63 4.76 -5.85 19.65
CA GLU A 63 4.76 -7.20 19.10
C GLU A 63 5.24 -7.23 17.63
N ARG A 64 5.76 -8.38 17.20
CA ARG A 64 6.29 -8.55 15.85
C ARG A 64 5.22 -9.12 14.93
N ALA A 65 5.04 -8.50 13.77
CA ALA A 65 4.24 -9.03 12.68
C ALA A 65 5.16 -9.57 11.57
N VAL A 66 4.91 -10.79 11.11
CA VAL A 66 5.64 -11.38 9.98
C VAL A 66 4.87 -11.10 8.70
N ILE A 67 5.55 -10.60 7.67
CA ILE A 67 4.98 -10.44 6.33
C ILE A 67 5.33 -11.68 5.51
N LEU A 68 4.40 -12.64 5.44
CA LEU A 68 4.48 -13.81 4.57
C LEU A 68 3.53 -13.61 3.39
N ALA A 69 4.06 -13.06 2.31
CA ALA A 69 3.34 -12.89 1.06
C ALA A 69 4.28 -13.23 -0.10
N PRO A 70 3.75 -13.70 -1.24
CA PRO A 70 4.50 -13.65 -2.49
C PRO A 70 5.04 -12.23 -2.69
N LYS A 71 6.17 -12.10 -3.39
CA LYS A 71 6.50 -10.80 -3.97
C LYS A 71 5.25 -10.31 -4.71
N ALA A 72 4.88 -9.04 -4.51
CA ALA A 72 3.62 -8.46 -4.98
C ALA A 72 3.18 -9.10 -6.31
N SER A 73 1.93 -9.56 -6.42
CA SER A 73 1.38 -10.22 -7.61
C SER A 73 -0.01 -9.65 -7.87
N PRO A 74 -0.45 -9.42 -9.13
CA PRO A 74 -1.66 -8.66 -9.48
C PRO A 74 -2.95 -9.19 -8.86
N THR A 75 -3.01 -10.50 -8.59
CA THR A 75 -4.20 -11.15 -8.03
C THR A 75 -4.54 -10.63 -6.63
N SER A 76 -3.57 -10.13 -5.86
CA SER A 76 -3.82 -9.57 -4.53
C SER A 76 -4.24 -8.09 -4.53
N TRP A 77 -4.06 -7.36 -5.64
CA TRP A 77 -4.34 -5.91 -5.73
C TRP A 77 -5.74 -5.57 -6.26
N ARG A 78 -6.36 -6.43 -7.08
CA ARG A 78 -7.71 -6.20 -7.64
C ARG A 78 -8.82 -6.23 -6.59
N SER A 79 -8.68 -7.02 -5.53
CA SER A 79 -9.71 -7.20 -4.49
C SER A 79 -9.92 -5.96 -3.62
N SER A 80 -8.97 -5.02 -3.63
CA SER A 80 -8.93 -3.83 -2.76
C SER A 80 -9.03 -2.49 -3.52
N ALA A 81 -9.21 -2.52 -4.85
CA ALA A 81 -9.16 -1.34 -5.71
C ALA A 81 -10.51 -0.87 -6.29
N ARG A 82 -11.65 -1.47 -5.93
CA ARG A 82 -12.96 -0.94 -6.38
C ARG A 82 -13.41 0.24 -5.53
N TYR A 83 -12.83 1.41 -5.81
CA TYR A 83 -13.49 2.69 -5.56
C TYR A 83 -13.89 3.27 -6.91
N ARG A 84 -15.20 3.35 -7.17
CA ARG A 84 -15.79 4.12 -8.26
C ARG A 84 -16.17 5.49 -7.69
N PRO A 85 -15.60 6.62 -8.15
CA PRO A 85 -16.29 7.88 -8.03
C PRO A 85 -17.44 7.92 -9.05
N GLY A 86 -18.58 8.44 -8.62
CA GLY A 86 -19.65 8.89 -9.51
C GLY A 86 -19.32 10.25 -10.12
#